data_AF-A0A183NZD4-F1
#
_entry.id   AF-A0A183NZD4-F1
#
_cell.length_a   1.000
_cell.length_b   1.000
_cell.length_c   1.000
_cell.angle_alpha   90.00
_cell.angle_beta   90.00
_cell.angle_gamma   90.00
#
_symmetry.space_group_name_H-M   'P 1'
#
loop_
_entity.id
_entity.type
_entity.pdbx_description
1 polymer ?
#
loop_
_entity_poly.entity_id
_entity_poly.type
_entity_poly.pdbx_seq_one_letter_code
_entity_poly.pdbx_strand_id
1 'polypeptide(L)'
;MSPDAFQKDVAQYGDCVIIDLGSFKNLTTVLKKGDVLQTRFGALRHDDCVGKKYGSKIQTSRGYVYILALSPALWSETLPHRTQIIYPCDASLIVGGLDLVPGKWVFEAGTGSGSLTHFLAQAVLPHGHVHTFDFHSERVKLASEEFNSHSLGDVVKVDIRDVCNDYFPPIGSELNPNGVDAVVLDLPRPWVVIPHLGPTLRPDSIGRVCLFSPCIEQVQRSCTALLESGFQHISTVECLEREYDVSRTTLNIPNMGQLTASIWLQSGFSEYMSSVSQFNKHLLPPPKTSEIENIHCKRSHPNPELGKPINPKQLRDIESSTKVENSFTWEPILQPKMRGHTGYITFATWIPSTQPNVSSTECTEFMPSMDI
;
A
#
# COMPACT_ATOMS: atom_id res chain seq x y z
N MET A 1 32.13 4.08 0.35
CA MET A 1 30.72 3.85 -0.03
C MET A 1 29.95 5.09 0.32
N SER A 2 29.15 5.60 -0.63
CA SER A 2 28.12 6.59 -0.32
C SER A 2 27.25 6.03 0.81
N PRO A 3 26.84 6.84 1.82
CA PRO A 3 25.89 6.38 2.81
C PRO A 3 24.61 5.88 2.11
N ASP A 4 24.11 4.72 2.56
CA ASP A 4 22.85 4.13 2.07
C ASP A 4 21.77 5.21 2.03
N ALA A 5 21.20 5.43 0.84
CA ALA A 5 20.19 6.46 0.59
C ALA A 5 18.99 6.35 1.53
N PHE A 6 18.71 5.14 2.05
CA PHE A 6 17.58 4.85 2.93
C PHE A 6 17.94 4.81 4.43
N GLN A 7 19.21 4.97 4.80
CA GLN A 7 19.67 4.92 6.21
C GLN A 7 20.32 6.23 6.68
N LYS A 8 19.95 7.36 6.08
CA LYS A 8 20.44 8.68 6.52
C LYS A 8 19.73 9.12 7.79
N ASP A 9 20.49 9.59 8.77
CA ASP A 9 19.97 10.11 10.05
C ASP A 9 19.73 11.62 10.05
N VAL A 10 20.54 12.36 9.29
CA VAL A 10 20.59 13.83 9.30
C VAL A 10 20.44 14.35 7.88
N ALA A 11 19.55 15.32 7.70
CA ALA A 11 19.28 15.93 6.40
C ALA A 11 20.45 16.81 5.93
N GLN A 12 20.83 16.65 4.67
CA GLN A 12 21.89 17.39 3.99
C GLN A 12 21.38 18.00 2.68
N TYR A 13 22.14 18.95 2.12
CA TYR A 13 21.86 19.44 0.78
C TYR A 13 22.03 18.31 -0.25
N GLY A 14 21.14 18.28 -1.23
CA GLY A 14 21.07 17.22 -2.24
C GLY A 14 20.22 16.03 -1.82
N ASP A 15 19.83 15.92 -0.54
CA ASP A 15 18.94 14.84 -0.11
C ASP A 15 17.52 15.06 -0.64
N CYS A 16 16.94 13.99 -1.17
CA CYS A 16 15.50 13.88 -1.39
C CYS A 16 14.81 13.63 -0.04
N VAL A 17 13.89 14.50 0.33
CA VAL A 17 13.20 14.46 1.62
C VAL A 17 11.69 14.45 1.43
N ILE A 18 11.02 13.65 2.27
CA ILE A 18 9.56 13.63 2.34
C ILE A 18 9.13 14.65 3.40
N ILE A 19 8.20 15.53 3.04
CA ILE A 19 7.63 16.54 3.90
C ILE A 19 6.22 16.09 4.28
N ASP A 20 6.07 15.69 5.54
CA ASP A 20 4.78 15.31 6.10
C ASP A 20 4.01 16.56 6.52
N LEU A 21 2.89 16.80 5.84
CA LEU A 21 1.95 17.87 6.15
C LEU A 21 0.83 17.37 7.08
N GLY A 22 0.79 16.09 7.45
CA GLY A 22 -0.29 15.46 8.20
C GLY A 22 -1.48 15.04 7.33
N SER A 23 -2.25 14.07 7.82
CA SER A 23 -3.36 13.41 7.11
C SER A 23 -2.95 12.77 5.78
N PHE A 24 -1.76 12.15 5.73
CA PHE A 24 -1.22 11.45 4.55
C PHE A 24 -1.15 12.33 3.29
N LYS A 25 -0.90 13.63 3.49
CA LYS A 25 -0.64 14.60 2.41
C LYS A 25 0.84 14.95 2.39
N ASN A 26 1.62 14.00 1.91
CA ASN A 26 3.05 14.15 1.81
C ASN A 26 3.44 14.94 0.55
N LEU A 27 4.56 15.64 0.61
CA LEU A 27 5.23 16.24 -0.54
C LEU A 27 6.67 15.74 -0.57
N THR A 28 7.28 15.75 -1.75
CA THR A 28 8.70 15.39 -1.88
C THR A 28 9.46 16.52 -2.54
N THR A 29 10.67 16.78 -2.04
CA THR A 29 11.58 17.78 -2.60
C THR A 29 13.03 17.39 -2.39
N VAL A 30 13.91 17.94 -3.21
CA VAL A 30 15.36 17.84 -3.03
C VAL A 30 15.85 19.11 -2.34
N LEU A 31 16.55 18.95 -1.21
CA LEU A 31 17.04 20.09 -0.43
C LEU A 31 18.14 20.85 -1.17
N LYS A 32 17.87 22.12 -1.47
CA LYS A 32 18.77 23.04 -2.19
C LYS A 32 19.04 24.28 -1.36
N LYS A 33 20.28 24.75 -1.36
CA LYS A 33 20.71 25.94 -0.59
C LYS A 33 19.96 27.19 -1.05
N GLY A 34 19.39 27.92 -0.09
CA GLY A 34 18.65 29.16 -0.31
C GLY A 34 17.26 29.00 -0.96
N ASP A 35 16.84 27.76 -1.23
CA ASP A 35 15.57 27.46 -1.87
C ASP A 35 14.43 27.34 -0.83
N VAL A 36 13.20 27.59 -1.28
CA VAL A 36 12.02 27.70 -0.41
C VAL A 36 10.84 26.96 -1.02
N LEU A 37 10.33 25.95 -0.32
CA LEU A 37 9.11 25.25 -0.70
C LEU A 37 7.89 25.92 -0.08
N GLN A 38 6.85 26.17 -0.90
CA GLN A 38 5.57 26.65 -0.41
C GLN A 38 4.68 25.48 0.03
N THR A 39 4.18 25.53 1.26
CA THR A 39 3.27 24.53 1.81
C THR A 39 1.97 25.18 2.31
N ARG A 40 0.97 24.36 2.62
CA ARG A 40 -0.27 24.84 3.27
C ARG A 40 -0.04 25.47 4.65
N PHE A 41 1.09 25.16 5.30
CA PHE A 41 1.50 25.76 6.58
C PHE A 41 2.49 26.91 6.38
N GLY A 42 2.62 27.44 5.17
CA GLY A 42 3.52 28.54 4.85
C GLY A 42 4.83 28.09 4.21
N ALA A 43 5.77 29.03 4.10
CA ALA A 43 7.06 28.83 3.45
C ALA A 43 7.98 27.98 4.35
N LEU A 44 8.57 26.94 3.76
CA LEU A 44 9.61 26.09 4.35
C LEU A 44 10.95 26.41 3.66
N ARG A 45 11.90 27.00 4.39
CA ARG A 45 13.24 27.26 3.86
C ARG A 45 14.05 25.98 3.97
N HIS A 46 14.68 25.54 2.88
CA HIS A 46 15.47 24.31 2.89
C HIS A 46 16.65 24.37 3.87
N ASP A 47 17.23 25.57 4.03
CA ASP A 47 18.31 25.83 4.99
C ASP A 47 17.93 25.47 6.43
N ASP A 48 16.64 25.56 6.79
CA ASP A 48 16.15 25.27 8.15
C ASP A 48 16.02 23.76 8.40
N CYS A 49 15.97 22.94 7.33
CA CYS A 49 15.94 21.48 7.39
C CYS A 49 17.34 20.87 7.54
N VAL A 50 18.35 21.48 6.92
CA VAL A 50 19.71 20.93 6.87
C VAL A 50 20.36 20.88 8.26
N GLY A 51 21.04 19.76 8.56
CA GLY A 51 21.64 19.49 9.86
C GLY A 51 20.65 19.02 10.93
N LYS A 52 19.35 18.95 10.63
CA LYS A 52 18.34 18.36 11.52
C LYS A 52 18.25 16.86 11.29
N LYS A 53 17.91 16.13 12.35
CA LYS A 53 17.62 14.70 12.24
C LYS A 53 16.31 14.49 11.47
N TYR A 54 16.22 13.44 10.67
CA TYR A 54 14.93 13.03 10.12
C TYR A 54 13.94 12.70 11.26
N GLY A 55 12.67 12.98 11.02
CA GLY A 55 11.60 13.03 12.03
C GLY A 55 11.51 14.36 12.80
N SER A 56 12.41 15.32 12.55
CA SER A 56 12.34 16.63 13.23
C SER A 56 11.16 17.47 12.77
N LYS A 57 10.56 18.18 13.72
CA LYS A 57 9.57 19.23 13.48
C LYS A 57 10.28 20.50 13.01
N ILE A 58 9.95 20.97 11.81
CA ILE A 58 10.51 22.20 11.23
C ILE A 58 9.45 23.29 11.22
N GLN A 59 9.80 24.46 11.75
CA GLN A 59 8.91 25.61 11.79
C GLN A 59 8.79 26.22 10.39
N THR A 60 7.57 26.47 9.94
CA THR A 60 7.27 27.21 8.70
C THR A 60 6.70 28.59 9.05
N SER A 61 6.51 29.45 8.04
CA SER A 61 6.00 30.81 8.29
C SER A 61 4.61 30.89 8.92
N ARG A 62 3.76 29.85 8.82
CA ARG A 62 2.40 29.81 9.38
C ARG A 62 2.09 28.56 10.21
N GLY A 63 3.09 27.74 10.55
CA GLY A 63 2.87 26.46 11.24
C GLY A 63 4.14 25.63 11.34
N TYR A 64 4.02 24.32 11.11
CA TYR A 64 5.14 23.40 11.11
C TYR A 64 4.89 22.22 10.18
N VAL A 65 5.96 21.51 9.85
CA VAL A 65 5.96 20.24 9.11
C VAL A 65 6.94 19.26 9.76
N TYR A 66 6.86 17.98 9.41
CA TYR A 66 7.93 17.03 9.70
C TYR A 66 8.72 16.72 8.43
N ILE A 67 10.04 16.56 8.57
CA ILE A 67 10.90 16.08 7.50
C ILE A 67 11.22 14.60 7.74
N LEU A 68 10.95 13.74 6.77
CA LEU A 68 11.20 12.31 6.85
C LEU A 68 12.25 11.92 5.81
N ALA A 69 13.01 10.87 6.11
CA ALA A 69 13.99 10.31 5.19
C ALA A 69 13.27 9.72 3.97
N LEU A 70 14.00 9.59 2.86
CA LEU A 70 13.49 8.88 1.70
C LEU A 70 13.11 7.45 2.09
N SER A 71 11.87 7.08 1.78
CA SER A 71 11.34 5.73 1.98
C SER A 71 10.60 5.34 0.70
N PRO A 72 10.82 4.15 0.13
CA PRO A 72 10.10 3.71 -1.06
C PRO A 72 8.58 3.83 -0.90
N ALA A 73 8.04 3.45 0.27
CA ALA A 73 6.60 3.53 0.53
C ALA A 73 6.05 4.97 0.52
N LEU A 74 6.75 5.92 1.18
CA LEU A 74 6.33 7.32 1.20
C LEU A 74 6.58 8.01 -0.15
N TRP A 75 7.65 7.62 -0.85
CA TRP A 75 7.91 8.09 -2.20
C TRP A 75 6.79 7.64 -3.16
N SER A 76 6.31 6.39 -3.04
CA SER A 76 5.20 5.88 -3.84
C SER A 76 3.91 6.71 -3.73
N GLU A 77 3.72 7.44 -2.63
CA GLU A 77 2.55 8.32 -2.43
C GLU A 77 2.68 9.70 -3.10
N THR A 78 3.90 10.11 -3.41
CA THR A 78 4.25 11.51 -3.74
C THR A 78 4.93 11.66 -5.09
N LEU A 79 5.37 10.56 -5.70
CA LEU A 79 6.09 10.58 -6.97
C LEU A 79 5.26 11.21 -8.09
N PRO A 80 5.91 11.88 -9.06
CA PRO A 80 5.24 12.38 -10.24
C PRO A 80 4.85 11.20 -11.15
N HIS A 81 3.56 10.86 -11.17
CA HIS A 81 3.04 9.76 -12.00
C HIS A 81 3.26 10.04 -13.50
N ARG A 82 4.07 9.19 -14.13
CA ARG A 82 4.27 9.14 -15.60
C ARG A 82 3.50 7.99 -16.21
N THR A 83 3.28 6.94 -15.43
CA THR A 83 2.59 5.69 -15.77
C THR A 83 1.74 5.26 -14.59
N GLN A 84 0.97 4.18 -14.79
CA GLN A 84 0.54 3.36 -13.66
C GLN A 84 1.78 2.83 -12.94
N ILE A 85 1.70 2.72 -11.61
CA ILE A 85 2.83 2.30 -10.78
C ILE A 85 2.59 0.90 -10.22
N ILE A 86 3.48 0.42 -9.36
CA ILE A 86 3.21 -0.68 -8.43
C ILE A 86 3.21 -0.05 -7.04
N TYR A 87 2.13 -0.29 -6.28
CA TYR A 87 1.95 0.25 -4.94
C TYR A 87 2.69 -0.57 -3.87
N PRO A 88 2.88 -0.03 -2.66
CA PRO A 88 3.63 -0.69 -1.60
C PRO A 88 3.19 -2.11 -1.23
N CYS A 89 1.88 -2.46 -1.22
CA CYS A 89 1.49 -3.85 -0.92
C CYS A 89 2.08 -4.83 -1.94
N ASP A 90 1.81 -4.57 -3.23
CA ASP A 90 2.28 -5.41 -4.32
C ASP A 90 3.81 -5.42 -4.38
N ALA A 91 4.47 -4.26 -4.25
CA ALA A 91 5.93 -4.16 -4.26
C ALA A 91 6.56 -4.99 -3.13
N SER A 92 5.96 -4.96 -1.93
CA SER A 92 6.43 -5.77 -0.79
C SER A 92 6.28 -7.27 -1.07
N LEU A 93 5.17 -7.68 -1.69
CA LEU A 93 4.95 -9.07 -2.09
C LEU A 93 5.93 -9.51 -3.19
N ILE A 94 6.24 -8.63 -4.14
CA ILE A 94 7.23 -8.88 -5.20
C ILE A 94 8.63 -9.05 -4.60
N VAL A 95 9.07 -8.14 -3.73
CA VAL A 95 10.38 -8.20 -3.07
C VAL A 95 10.52 -9.51 -2.27
N GLY A 96 9.50 -9.85 -1.48
CA GLY A 96 9.48 -11.10 -0.71
C GLY A 96 9.42 -12.35 -1.60
N GLY A 97 8.56 -12.35 -2.62
CA GLY A 97 8.36 -13.49 -3.52
C GLY A 97 9.53 -13.74 -4.49
N LEU A 98 10.45 -12.78 -4.63
CA LEU A 98 11.73 -12.94 -5.33
C LEU A 98 12.89 -13.29 -4.40
N ASP A 99 12.62 -13.48 -3.11
CA ASP A 99 13.61 -13.73 -2.06
C ASP A 99 14.74 -12.70 -2.06
N LEU A 100 14.43 -11.41 -2.32
CA LEU A 100 15.46 -10.39 -2.44
C LEU A 100 16.14 -10.12 -1.09
N VAL A 101 17.46 -10.06 -1.13
CA VAL A 101 18.33 -9.79 0.03
C VAL A 101 19.51 -8.93 -0.44
N PRO A 102 20.21 -8.24 0.49
CA PRO A 102 21.40 -7.47 0.16
C PRO A 102 22.41 -8.23 -0.71
N GLY A 103 22.89 -7.60 -1.79
CA GLY A 103 23.87 -8.20 -2.71
C GLY A 103 23.28 -8.80 -3.99
N LYS A 104 21.97 -9.02 -4.07
CA LYS A 104 21.34 -9.60 -5.27
C LYS A 104 21.34 -8.63 -6.47
N TRP A 105 21.41 -9.20 -7.66
CA TRP A 105 21.28 -8.50 -8.94
C TRP A 105 19.89 -8.74 -9.53
N VAL A 106 19.21 -7.67 -9.93
CA VAL A 106 17.83 -7.72 -10.41
C VAL A 106 17.70 -7.00 -11.73
N PHE A 107 17.07 -7.63 -12.70
CA PHE A 107 16.58 -6.96 -13.90
C PHE A 107 15.11 -6.61 -13.78
N GLU A 108 14.74 -5.41 -14.24
CA GLU A 108 13.37 -4.90 -14.24
C GLU A 108 13.01 -4.38 -15.63
N ALA A 109 11.81 -4.69 -16.13
CA ALA A 109 11.23 -4.01 -17.28
C ALA A 109 9.70 -4.00 -17.16
N GLY A 110 8.96 -2.90 -17.32
CA GLY A 110 9.41 -1.53 -17.59
C GLY A 110 9.75 -0.70 -16.35
N THR A 111 10.64 0.30 -16.50
CA THR A 111 10.96 1.25 -15.43
C THR A 111 9.76 2.10 -15.01
N GLY A 112 8.94 2.54 -15.98
CA GLY A 112 7.73 3.31 -15.71
C GLY A 112 8.00 4.59 -14.91
N SER A 113 7.33 4.72 -13.76
CA SER A 113 7.55 5.86 -12.84
C SER A 113 8.55 5.56 -11.71
N GLY A 114 9.22 4.40 -11.74
CA GLY A 114 10.28 4.07 -10.79
C GLY A 114 9.81 3.70 -9.37
N SER A 115 8.50 3.52 -9.13
CA SER A 115 7.96 3.15 -7.81
C SER A 115 8.55 1.81 -7.34
N LEU A 116 8.41 0.76 -8.15
CA LEU A 116 8.94 -0.57 -7.83
C LEU A 116 10.47 -0.56 -7.72
N THR A 117 11.16 0.15 -8.63
CA THR A 117 12.62 0.27 -8.64
C THR A 117 13.18 0.73 -7.29
N HIS A 118 12.49 1.63 -6.57
CA HIS A 118 12.92 2.07 -5.23
C HIS A 118 12.84 0.94 -4.18
N PHE A 119 11.81 0.10 -4.24
CA PHE A 119 11.69 -1.08 -3.37
C PHE A 119 12.77 -2.12 -3.69
N LEU A 120 13.01 -2.38 -4.98
CA LEU A 120 14.07 -3.28 -5.42
C LEU A 120 15.45 -2.76 -4.95
N ALA A 121 15.73 -1.48 -5.13
CA ALA A 121 16.99 -0.86 -4.70
C ALA A 121 17.20 -0.99 -3.19
N GLN A 122 16.16 -0.72 -2.39
CA GLN A 122 16.21 -0.88 -0.94
C GLN A 122 16.51 -2.32 -0.53
N ALA A 123 15.92 -3.32 -1.22
CA ALA A 123 16.10 -4.72 -0.88
C ALA A 123 17.50 -5.26 -1.18
N VAL A 124 18.18 -4.71 -2.20
CA VAL A 124 19.47 -5.24 -2.67
C VAL A 124 20.69 -4.46 -2.16
N LEU A 125 20.50 -3.25 -1.63
CA LEU A 125 21.55 -2.49 -0.96
C LEU A 125 22.20 -3.28 0.20
N PRO A 126 23.49 -3.07 0.51
CA PRO A 126 24.40 -2.08 -0.07
C PRO A 126 25.27 -2.59 -1.23
N HIS A 127 25.16 -3.88 -1.59
CA HIS A 127 26.10 -4.55 -2.51
C HIS A 127 25.44 -5.10 -3.78
N GLY A 128 24.12 -5.05 -3.87
CA GLY A 128 23.38 -5.51 -5.03
C GLY A 128 23.14 -4.40 -6.03
N HIS A 129 22.50 -4.77 -7.14
CA HIS A 129 22.28 -3.87 -8.27
C HIS A 129 20.90 -4.11 -8.86
N VAL A 130 20.24 -3.02 -9.26
CA VAL A 130 19.01 -3.07 -10.05
C VAL A 130 19.32 -2.46 -11.41
N HIS A 131 19.10 -3.23 -12.47
CA HIS A 131 19.18 -2.71 -13.83
C HIS A 131 17.79 -2.74 -14.44
N THR A 132 17.25 -1.56 -14.67
CA THR A 132 15.90 -1.36 -15.17
C THR A 132 15.92 -0.88 -16.62
N PHE A 133 14.94 -1.31 -17.40
CA PHE A 133 14.86 -1.03 -18.83
C PHE A 133 13.51 -0.43 -19.20
N ASP A 134 13.51 0.62 -20.01
CA ASP A 134 12.30 1.18 -20.59
C ASP A 134 12.55 1.50 -22.07
N PHE A 135 11.57 1.25 -22.92
CA PHE A 135 11.69 1.51 -24.36
C PHE A 135 11.58 3.01 -24.68
N HIS A 136 10.98 3.80 -23.77
CA HIS A 136 10.72 5.22 -24.00
C HIS A 136 11.87 6.09 -23.49
N SER A 137 12.64 6.67 -24.42
CA SER A 137 13.86 7.45 -24.13
C SER A 137 13.66 8.59 -23.12
N GLU A 138 12.55 9.33 -23.20
CA GLU A 138 12.26 10.42 -22.27
C GLU A 138 12.04 9.91 -20.83
N ARG A 139 11.37 8.76 -20.67
CA ARG A 139 11.13 8.16 -19.35
C ARG A 139 12.44 7.68 -18.74
N VAL A 140 13.32 7.08 -19.56
CA VAL A 140 14.66 6.67 -19.13
C VAL A 140 15.48 7.88 -18.65
N LYS A 141 15.47 8.98 -19.41
CA LYS A 141 16.21 10.19 -19.02
C LYS A 141 15.71 10.73 -17.68
N LEU A 142 14.39 10.89 -17.54
CA LEU A 142 13.78 11.40 -16.29
C LEU A 142 14.04 10.45 -15.11
N ALA A 143 13.89 9.14 -15.29
CA ALA A 143 14.17 8.16 -14.25
C ALA A 143 15.65 8.17 -13.84
N SER A 144 16.57 8.31 -14.79
CA SER A 144 18.01 8.41 -14.51
C SER A 144 18.33 9.66 -13.66
N GLU A 145 17.79 10.82 -14.04
CA GLU A 145 17.95 12.05 -13.27
C GLU A 145 17.36 11.91 -11.85
N GLU A 146 16.20 11.26 -11.72
CA GLU A 146 15.52 11.01 -10.45
C GLU A 146 16.31 10.07 -9.54
N PHE A 147 16.75 8.91 -10.04
CA PHE A 147 17.58 7.97 -9.26
C PHE A 147 18.90 8.61 -8.81
N ASN A 148 19.55 9.40 -9.67
CA ASN A 148 20.75 10.14 -9.28
C ASN A 148 20.46 11.17 -8.18
N SER A 149 19.36 11.91 -8.30
CA SER A 149 18.95 12.90 -7.29
C SER A 149 18.58 12.26 -5.96
N HIS A 150 18.17 10.99 -5.97
CA HIS A 150 17.83 10.21 -4.78
C HIS A 150 19.04 9.48 -4.20
N SER A 151 20.25 9.72 -4.70
CA SER A 151 21.48 8.99 -4.30
C SER A 151 21.41 7.48 -4.58
N LEU A 152 20.63 7.05 -5.58
CA LEU A 152 20.48 5.64 -5.98
C LEU A 152 21.30 5.27 -7.22
N GLY A 153 22.00 6.23 -7.85
CA GLY A 153 22.74 6.01 -9.10
C GLY A 153 23.86 4.95 -9.01
N ASP A 154 24.38 4.68 -7.82
CA ASP A 154 25.39 3.62 -7.61
C ASP A 154 24.79 2.20 -7.65
N VAL A 155 23.49 2.07 -7.37
CA VAL A 155 22.77 0.80 -7.24
C VAL A 155 21.86 0.55 -8.44
N VAL A 156 21.22 1.61 -8.92
CA VAL A 156 20.22 1.56 -9.97
C VAL A 156 20.80 2.08 -11.27
N LYS A 157 20.85 1.23 -12.28
CA LYS A 157 21.13 1.62 -13.66
C LYS A 157 19.84 1.56 -14.47
N VAL A 158 19.62 2.56 -15.33
CA VAL A 158 18.50 2.57 -16.28
C VAL A 158 19.04 2.68 -17.70
N ASP A 159 18.58 1.81 -18.60
CA ASP A 159 18.96 1.84 -20.01
C ASP A 159 17.73 1.85 -20.92
N ILE A 160 17.88 2.50 -22.08
CA ILE A 160 16.86 2.49 -23.14
C ILE A 160 16.92 1.15 -23.86
N ARG A 161 15.84 0.36 -23.77
CA ARG A 161 15.75 -0.93 -24.47
C ARG A 161 14.30 -1.37 -24.60
N ASP A 162 13.94 -1.88 -25.76
CA ASP A 162 12.67 -2.60 -25.93
C ASP A 162 12.88 -4.08 -25.64
N VAL A 163 12.71 -4.46 -24.37
CA VAL A 163 12.91 -5.85 -23.91
C VAL A 163 12.00 -6.85 -24.65
N CYS A 164 10.86 -6.41 -25.23
CA CYS A 164 10.00 -7.31 -26.00
C CYS A 164 10.61 -7.72 -27.35
N ASN A 165 11.50 -6.89 -27.91
CA ASN A 165 12.15 -7.11 -29.21
C ASN A 165 13.63 -7.47 -29.06
N ASP A 166 14.33 -6.80 -28.14
CA ASP A 166 15.78 -6.90 -27.95
C ASP A 166 16.18 -7.86 -26.81
N TYR A 167 15.20 -8.29 -26.00
CA TYR A 167 15.37 -9.15 -24.82
C TYR A 167 16.34 -8.57 -23.77
N PHE A 168 16.50 -9.25 -22.63
CA PHE A 168 17.50 -8.84 -21.65
C PHE A 168 18.93 -9.17 -22.10
N PRO A 169 19.94 -8.43 -21.61
CA PRO A 169 21.33 -8.78 -21.85
C PRO A 169 21.67 -10.19 -21.29
N PRO A 170 22.22 -11.11 -22.11
CA PRO A 170 22.55 -12.45 -21.64
C PRO A 170 23.78 -12.42 -20.71
N ILE A 171 23.98 -13.50 -19.96
CA ILE A 171 25.17 -13.70 -19.15
C ILE A 171 26.46 -13.56 -19.97
N GLY A 172 27.47 -12.91 -19.38
CA GLY A 172 28.75 -12.62 -20.02
C GLY A 172 28.75 -11.36 -20.89
N SER A 173 27.60 -10.70 -21.06
CA SER A 173 27.56 -9.37 -21.67
C SER A 173 28.09 -8.29 -20.71
N GLU A 174 28.47 -7.13 -21.25
CA GLU A 174 28.93 -5.98 -20.44
C GLU A 174 27.90 -5.56 -19.38
N LEU A 175 26.61 -5.67 -19.71
CA LEU A 175 25.51 -5.30 -18.82
C LEU A 175 25.09 -6.42 -17.87
N ASN A 176 25.55 -7.66 -18.09
CA ASN A 176 25.20 -8.82 -17.27
C ASN A 176 26.37 -9.82 -17.18
N PRO A 177 27.50 -9.44 -16.56
CA PRO A 177 28.72 -10.26 -16.63
C PRO A 177 28.56 -11.62 -15.95
N ASN A 178 27.83 -11.69 -14.83
CA ASN A 178 27.72 -12.89 -14.00
C ASN A 178 26.32 -13.53 -13.99
N GLY A 179 25.33 -12.95 -14.67
CA GLY A 179 23.93 -13.33 -14.55
C GLY A 179 23.24 -12.60 -13.40
N VAL A 180 21.91 -12.48 -13.48
CA VAL A 180 21.08 -11.88 -12.42
C VAL A 180 20.39 -12.93 -11.57
N ASP A 181 20.08 -12.58 -10.32
CA ASP A 181 19.38 -13.45 -9.37
C ASP A 181 17.87 -13.42 -9.58
N ALA A 182 17.33 -12.27 -10.02
CA ALA A 182 15.91 -12.12 -10.24
C ALA A 182 15.56 -11.23 -11.46
N VAL A 183 14.38 -11.47 -12.02
CA VAL A 183 13.81 -10.66 -13.11
C VAL A 183 12.38 -10.26 -12.75
N VAL A 184 12.04 -9.00 -12.98
CA VAL A 184 10.67 -8.48 -12.83
C VAL A 184 10.15 -7.93 -14.14
N LEU A 185 8.95 -8.36 -14.53
CA LEU A 185 8.28 -7.98 -15.75
C LEU A 185 6.94 -7.29 -15.47
N ASP A 186 6.89 -5.98 -15.66
CA ASP A 186 5.69 -5.15 -15.81
C ASP A 186 5.62 -4.65 -17.26
N LEU A 187 5.15 -5.54 -18.14
CA LEU A 187 5.07 -5.33 -19.60
C LEU A 187 3.69 -5.74 -20.12
N PRO A 188 3.24 -5.20 -21.26
CA PRO A 188 1.96 -5.60 -21.85
C PRO A 188 1.97 -7.04 -22.40
N ARG A 189 3.15 -7.57 -22.78
CA ARG A 189 3.33 -8.87 -23.43
C ARG A 189 4.53 -9.66 -22.89
N PRO A 190 4.58 -9.96 -21.58
CA PRO A 190 5.77 -10.53 -20.98
C PRO A 190 6.08 -11.95 -21.48
N TRP A 191 5.08 -12.71 -21.97
CA TRP A 191 5.24 -14.05 -22.55
C TRP A 191 6.18 -14.11 -23.77
N VAL A 192 6.44 -12.97 -24.45
CA VAL A 192 7.43 -12.91 -25.55
C VAL A 192 8.86 -12.95 -25.01
N VAL A 193 9.08 -12.43 -23.81
CA VAL A 193 10.40 -12.29 -23.18
C VAL A 193 10.79 -13.56 -22.42
N ILE A 194 9.80 -14.23 -21.83
CA ILE A 194 9.97 -15.41 -20.96
C ILE A 194 10.91 -16.48 -21.55
N PRO A 195 10.80 -16.90 -22.83
CA PRO A 195 11.69 -17.90 -23.42
C PRO A 195 13.18 -17.53 -23.43
N HIS A 196 13.50 -16.23 -23.28
CA HIS A 196 14.86 -15.70 -23.33
C HIS A 196 15.45 -15.40 -21.93
N LEU A 197 14.71 -15.69 -20.86
CA LEU A 197 15.16 -15.38 -19.50
C LEU A 197 16.23 -16.35 -18.96
N GLY A 198 16.19 -17.64 -19.35
CA GLY A 198 17.15 -18.64 -18.88
C GLY A 198 18.62 -18.20 -19.04
N PRO A 199 19.05 -17.76 -20.24
CA PRO A 199 20.41 -17.24 -20.48
C PRO A 199 20.76 -15.91 -19.78
N THR A 200 19.80 -15.26 -19.13
CA THR A 200 20.02 -14.00 -18.39
C THR A 200 20.29 -14.27 -16.90
N LEU A 201 19.77 -15.39 -16.39
CA LEU A 201 19.87 -15.79 -14.99
C LEU A 201 21.21 -16.46 -14.69
N ARG A 202 21.63 -16.38 -13.43
CA ARG A 202 22.82 -17.06 -12.94
C ARG A 202 22.74 -18.59 -13.16
N PRO A 203 23.83 -19.24 -13.61
CA PRO A 203 23.86 -20.70 -13.81
C PRO A 203 24.14 -21.48 -12.52
N ASP A 204 24.67 -20.81 -11.49
CA ASP A 204 25.13 -21.41 -10.24
C ASP A 204 24.12 -21.25 -9.09
N SER A 205 23.00 -20.56 -9.32
CA SER A 205 21.98 -20.29 -8.31
C SER A 205 20.57 -20.43 -8.86
N ILE A 206 19.60 -20.51 -7.94
CA ILE A 206 18.18 -20.51 -8.28
C ILE A 206 17.80 -19.08 -8.71
N GLY A 207 17.25 -18.95 -9.92
CA GLY A 207 16.73 -17.68 -10.43
C GLY A 207 15.25 -17.49 -10.08
N ARG A 208 14.84 -16.27 -9.76
CA ARG A 208 13.43 -15.94 -9.47
C ARG A 208 12.87 -14.99 -10.52
N VAL A 209 11.66 -15.25 -10.99
CA VAL A 209 10.97 -14.37 -11.95
C VAL A 209 9.63 -13.96 -11.37
N CYS A 210 9.30 -12.69 -11.51
CA CYS A 210 8.01 -12.12 -11.15
C CYS A 210 7.42 -11.39 -12.35
N LEU A 211 6.12 -11.59 -12.58
CA LEU A 211 5.36 -10.93 -13.62
C LEU A 211 4.15 -10.23 -13.00
N PHE A 212 3.92 -8.99 -13.40
CA PHE A 212 2.71 -8.26 -13.08
C PHE A 212 1.80 -8.21 -14.31
N SER A 213 0.51 -8.53 -14.15
CA SER A 213 -0.46 -8.49 -15.24
C SER A 213 -1.85 -8.11 -14.75
N PRO A 214 -2.50 -7.08 -15.32
CA PRO A 214 -3.85 -6.68 -14.90
C PRO A 214 -4.93 -7.65 -15.36
N CYS A 215 -4.74 -8.36 -16.48
CA CYS A 215 -5.76 -9.23 -17.08
C CYS A 215 -5.40 -10.70 -16.94
N ILE A 216 -6.39 -11.55 -16.66
CA ILE A 216 -6.18 -12.99 -16.44
C ILE A 216 -5.72 -13.71 -17.71
N GLU A 217 -6.08 -13.20 -18.90
CA GLU A 217 -5.65 -13.75 -20.19
C GLU A 217 -4.14 -13.53 -20.42
N GLN A 218 -3.59 -12.43 -19.88
CA GLN A 218 -2.15 -12.19 -19.90
C GLN A 218 -1.42 -13.17 -18.96
N VAL A 219 -2.00 -13.45 -17.79
CA VAL A 219 -1.50 -14.47 -16.86
C VAL A 219 -1.47 -15.84 -17.54
N GLN A 220 -2.59 -16.25 -18.17
CA GLN A 220 -2.68 -17.55 -18.85
C GLN A 220 -1.55 -17.74 -19.86
N ARG A 221 -1.33 -16.76 -20.75
CA ARG A 221 -0.25 -16.80 -21.76
C ARG A 221 1.13 -16.85 -21.11
N SER A 222 1.32 -16.11 -20.03
CA SER A 222 2.59 -16.06 -19.31
C SER A 222 2.90 -17.38 -18.62
N CYS A 223 1.91 -17.99 -17.97
CA CYS A 223 2.05 -19.31 -17.34
C CYS A 223 2.38 -20.40 -18.37
N THR A 224 1.71 -20.38 -19.54
CA THR A 224 2.05 -21.29 -20.65
C THR A 224 3.50 -21.10 -21.10
N ALA A 225 3.91 -19.86 -21.36
CA ALA A 225 5.28 -19.58 -21.80
C ALA A 225 6.34 -19.96 -20.73
N LEU A 226 6.05 -19.75 -19.45
CA LEU A 226 6.91 -20.17 -18.34
C LEU A 226 7.09 -21.69 -18.31
N LEU A 227 5.98 -22.43 -18.42
CA LEU A 227 6.00 -23.89 -18.42
C LEU A 227 6.78 -24.44 -19.62
N GLU A 228 6.51 -23.92 -20.83
CA GLU A 228 7.19 -24.31 -22.06
C GLU A 228 8.69 -23.98 -22.02
N SER A 229 9.07 -22.92 -21.29
CA SER A 229 10.46 -22.51 -21.11
C SER A 229 11.18 -23.25 -19.97
N GLY A 230 10.50 -24.19 -19.30
CA GLY A 230 11.10 -25.03 -18.25
C GLY A 230 11.14 -24.43 -16.85
N PHE A 231 10.44 -23.31 -16.61
CA PHE A 231 10.31 -22.75 -15.27
C PHE A 231 9.48 -23.64 -14.36
N GLN A 232 9.85 -23.68 -13.08
CA GLN A 232 9.22 -24.48 -12.04
C GLN A 232 8.50 -23.59 -11.03
N HIS A 233 7.68 -24.19 -10.16
CA HIS A 233 6.99 -23.51 -9.06
C HIS A 233 6.19 -22.27 -9.51
N ILE A 234 5.50 -22.38 -10.64
CA ILE A 234 4.67 -21.29 -11.16
C ILE A 234 3.47 -21.09 -10.22
N SER A 235 3.34 -19.89 -9.65
CA SER A 235 2.23 -19.54 -8.77
C SER A 235 1.73 -18.13 -9.06
N THR A 236 0.42 -17.95 -9.11
CA THR A 236 -0.22 -16.64 -9.32
C THR A 236 -1.01 -16.26 -8.07
N VAL A 237 -0.86 -15.01 -7.64
CA VAL A 237 -1.51 -14.44 -6.46
C VAL A 237 -2.02 -13.02 -6.75
N GLU A 238 -2.87 -12.51 -5.86
CA GLU A 238 -3.38 -11.13 -5.87
C GLU A 238 -3.30 -10.58 -4.43
N CYS A 239 -2.78 -9.36 -4.21
CA CYS A 239 -2.89 -8.65 -2.93
C CYS A 239 -4.10 -7.69 -2.97
N LEU A 240 -5.02 -7.83 -2.01
CA LEU A 240 -6.12 -6.89 -1.81
C LEU A 240 -5.94 -6.14 -0.49
N GLU A 241 -5.40 -4.92 -0.59
CA GLU A 241 -5.23 -4.03 0.55
C GLU A 241 -6.57 -3.38 0.96
N ARG A 242 -6.84 -3.29 2.27
CA ARG A 242 -8.00 -2.58 2.85
C ARG A 242 -7.56 -1.76 4.05
N GLU A 243 -7.78 -0.45 3.97
CA GLU A 243 -7.48 0.49 5.06
C GLU A 243 -8.72 0.71 5.94
N TYR A 244 -8.53 0.71 7.26
CA TYR A 244 -9.61 0.96 8.23
C TYR A 244 -9.23 2.11 9.16
N ASP A 245 -10.10 3.11 9.23
CA ASP A 245 -10.05 4.11 10.28
C ASP A 245 -10.60 3.54 11.58
N VAL A 246 -9.88 3.76 12.67
CA VAL A 246 -10.34 3.35 14.00
C VAL A 246 -11.13 4.50 14.60
N SER A 247 -12.45 4.40 14.56
CA SER A 247 -13.35 5.41 15.13
C SER A 247 -13.95 4.94 16.45
N ARG A 248 -14.15 5.89 17.36
CA ARG A 248 -14.87 5.64 18.61
C ARG A 248 -16.36 5.79 18.33
N THR A 249 -17.08 4.68 18.42
CA THR A 249 -18.54 4.67 18.34
C THR A 249 -19.13 4.38 19.71
N THR A 250 -20.23 5.03 20.04
CA THR A 250 -21.07 4.61 21.17
C THR A 250 -22.03 3.56 20.62
N LEU A 251 -21.95 2.32 21.11
CA LEU A 251 -23.01 1.36 20.84
C LEU A 251 -24.27 1.88 21.52
N ASN A 252 -25.24 2.28 20.70
CA ASN A 252 -26.58 2.48 21.19
C ASN A 252 -27.11 1.10 21.58
N ILE A 253 -26.93 0.72 22.84
CA ILE A 253 -27.61 -0.44 23.41
C ILE A 253 -29.10 -0.12 23.28
N PRO A 254 -29.86 -0.84 22.44
CA PRO A 254 -31.28 -0.61 22.35
C PRO A 254 -31.84 -0.84 23.75
N ASN A 255 -32.60 0.11 24.30
CA ASN A 255 -33.29 -0.11 25.56
C ASN A 255 -34.38 -1.16 25.31
N MET A 256 -34.05 -2.43 25.60
CA MET A 256 -34.96 -3.57 25.44
C MET A 256 -35.94 -3.69 26.62
N GLY A 257 -36.10 -2.62 27.41
CA GLY A 257 -36.91 -2.60 28.62
C GLY A 257 -36.13 -2.87 29.91
N GLN A 258 -34.79 -2.89 29.88
CA GLN A 258 -33.97 -3.20 31.06
C GLN A 258 -34.15 -2.18 32.20
N LEU A 259 -34.15 -0.88 31.86
CA LEU A 259 -34.41 0.21 32.82
C LEU A 259 -35.81 0.11 33.45
N THR A 260 -36.79 -0.20 32.61
CA THR A 260 -38.19 -0.37 32.99
C THR A 260 -38.37 -1.61 33.87
N ALA A 261 -37.69 -2.72 33.58
CA ALA A 261 -37.69 -3.94 34.39
C ALA A 261 -37.03 -3.72 35.76
N SER A 262 -35.92 -2.96 35.84
CA SER A 262 -35.30 -2.62 37.13
C SER A 262 -36.20 -1.76 38.03
N ILE A 263 -36.90 -0.78 37.45
CA ILE A 263 -37.87 0.05 38.19
C ILE A 263 -39.04 -0.82 38.66
N TRP A 264 -39.53 -1.73 37.81
CA TRP A 264 -40.60 -2.65 38.19
C TRP A 264 -40.21 -3.57 39.35
N LEU A 265 -38.99 -4.13 39.33
CA LEU A 265 -38.49 -5.04 40.36
C LEU A 265 -38.21 -4.35 41.71
N GLN A 266 -37.81 -3.07 41.70
CA GLN A 266 -37.46 -2.33 42.93
C GLN A 266 -38.65 -1.57 43.53
N SER A 267 -39.54 -1.05 42.68
CA SER A 267 -40.58 -0.08 43.06
C SER A 267 -42.01 -0.61 42.90
N GLY A 268 -42.18 -1.79 42.30
CA GLY A 268 -43.49 -2.41 42.06
C GLY A 268 -44.25 -1.82 40.86
N PHE A 269 -45.40 -2.45 40.55
CA PHE A 269 -46.12 -2.24 39.29
C PHE A 269 -46.75 -0.84 39.11
N SER A 270 -47.13 -0.15 40.19
CA SER A 270 -47.77 1.18 40.08
C SER A 270 -46.78 2.28 39.68
N GLU A 271 -45.59 2.28 40.28
CA GLU A 271 -44.54 3.28 40.02
C GLU A 271 -43.91 3.07 38.63
N TYR A 272 -43.80 1.81 38.21
CA TYR A 272 -43.49 1.42 36.84
C TYR A 272 -44.44 2.04 35.81
N MET A 273 -45.76 1.85 35.96
CA MET A 273 -46.76 2.36 35.01
C MET A 273 -46.74 3.89 34.88
N SER A 274 -46.42 4.60 35.96
CA SER A 274 -46.24 6.06 35.94
C SER A 274 -44.99 6.47 35.16
N SER A 275 -43.86 5.77 35.35
CA SER A 275 -42.59 6.06 34.67
C SER A 275 -42.60 5.79 33.15
N VAL A 276 -43.31 4.74 32.71
CA VAL A 276 -43.44 4.37 31.29
C VAL A 276 -44.12 5.47 30.47
N SER A 277 -45.05 6.22 31.08
CA SER A 277 -45.75 7.33 30.42
C SER A 277 -44.82 8.52 30.11
N GLN A 278 -43.71 8.68 30.84
CA GLN A 278 -42.79 9.81 30.69
C GLN A 278 -41.60 9.52 29.75
N PHE A 279 -41.15 8.25 29.64
CA PHE A 279 -39.93 7.88 28.90
C PHE A 279 -40.14 7.43 27.44
N ASN A 280 -41.38 7.34 26.95
CA ASN A 280 -41.72 6.94 25.57
C ASN A 280 -41.44 8.00 24.47
N LYS A 281 -40.41 8.84 24.63
CA LYS A 281 -39.98 9.79 23.57
C LYS A 281 -38.89 9.25 22.63
N HIS A 282 -38.29 8.10 22.91
CA HIS A 282 -37.17 7.56 22.11
C HIS A 282 -37.38 6.18 21.49
N LEU A 283 -38.59 5.64 21.53
CA LEU A 283 -38.98 4.54 20.66
C LEU A 283 -39.94 5.10 19.62
N LEU A 284 -39.56 5.00 18.34
CA LEU A 284 -40.47 5.32 17.24
C LEU A 284 -41.78 4.54 17.48
N PRO A 285 -42.96 5.18 17.42
CA PRO A 285 -44.20 4.43 17.51
C PRO A 285 -44.22 3.42 16.35
N PRO A 286 -44.72 2.19 16.58
CA PRO A 286 -44.86 1.22 15.49
C PRO A 286 -45.71 1.82 14.37
N PRO A 287 -45.39 1.57 13.09
CA PRO A 287 -46.12 2.16 11.98
C PRO A 287 -47.58 1.70 12.04
N LYS A 288 -48.51 2.66 11.95
CA LYS A 288 -49.93 2.34 11.75
C LYS A 288 -50.11 1.82 10.33
N THR A 289 -50.73 0.66 10.20
CA THR A 289 -50.91 -0.12 8.97
C THR A 289 -51.83 0.50 7.91
N SER A 290 -52.09 1.81 7.94
CA SER A 290 -53.09 2.44 7.06
C SER A 290 -52.61 3.63 6.24
N GLU A 291 -51.32 3.99 6.27
CA GLU A 291 -50.83 5.17 5.52
C GLU A 291 -49.53 4.84 4.75
N ILE A 292 -49.61 3.80 3.91
CA ILE A 292 -48.83 3.75 2.68
C ILE A 292 -49.65 4.50 1.65
N GLU A 293 -49.39 5.79 1.49
CA GLU A 293 -49.49 6.52 0.22
C GLU A 293 -49.14 7.99 0.43
N ASN A 294 -48.26 8.50 -0.43
CA ASN A 294 -47.95 9.91 -0.67
C ASN A 294 -46.79 10.55 0.13
N ILE A 295 -45.62 10.36 -0.47
CA ILE A 295 -44.40 11.17 -0.39
C ILE A 295 -44.71 12.66 -0.67
N HIS A 296 -44.43 13.57 0.27
CA HIS A 296 -43.77 14.85 -0.08
C HIS A 296 -43.12 15.59 1.10
N CYS A 297 -41.97 16.18 0.77
CA CYS A 297 -41.01 16.90 1.60
C CYS A 297 -41.49 18.31 1.99
N LYS A 298 -41.23 18.77 3.23
CA LYS A 298 -40.66 20.12 3.53
C LYS A 298 -40.40 20.37 5.02
N ARG A 299 -39.31 21.10 5.27
CA ARG A 299 -38.78 21.61 6.54
C ARG A 299 -39.59 22.80 7.09
N SER A 300 -39.68 22.94 8.42
CA SER A 300 -39.51 24.23 9.13
C SER A 300 -39.48 24.06 10.66
N HIS A 301 -38.61 24.85 11.30
CA HIS A 301 -38.43 25.06 12.76
C HIS A 301 -39.59 25.87 13.41
N PRO A 302 -39.45 26.37 14.66
CA PRO A 302 -39.72 25.73 15.95
C PRO A 302 -40.84 26.51 16.72
N ASN A 303 -40.94 26.29 18.05
CA ASN A 303 -41.31 27.23 19.13
C ASN A 303 -42.44 26.71 20.08
N PRO A 304 -42.71 27.32 21.26
CA PRO A 304 -42.16 26.93 22.57
C PRO A 304 -43.25 26.77 23.68
N GLU A 305 -42.78 26.52 24.92
CA GLU A 305 -43.53 26.53 26.22
C GLU A 305 -44.43 25.31 26.49
N LEU A 306 -44.45 24.67 27.68
CA LEU A 306 -44.55 25.20 29.04
C LEU A 306 -44.21 24.09 30.09
N GLY A 307 -43.57 24.42 31.23
CA GLY A 307 -43.62 23.57 32.44
C GLY A 307 -42.39 23.54 33.37
N LYS A 308 -42.36 24.47 34.35
CA LYS A 308 -41.61 24.62 35.63
C LYS A 308 -40.38 23.72 35.98
N PRO A 309 -39.31 24.29 36.59
CA PRO A 309 -38.06 23.58 36.86
C PRO A 309 -38.15 22.67 38.08
N ILE A 310 -37.68 21.43 37.93
CA ILE A 310 -37.43 20.49 39.03
C ILE A 310 -36.06 20.83 39.65
N ASN A 311 -35.97 20.75 40.98
CA ASN A 311 -34.84 21.18 41.79
C ASN A 311 -33.53 20.43 41.42
N PRO A 312 -32.42 21.09 41.03
CA PRO A 312 -31.22 20.45 40.43
C PRO A 312 -30.42 19.52 41.34
N LYS A 313 -30.75 19.45 42.64
CA LYS A 313 -30.02 18.61 43.61
C LYS A 313 -30.51 17.16 43.62
N GLN A 314 -31.79 16.90 43.32
CA GLN A 314 -32.32 15.53 43.33
C GLN A 314 -32.00 14.73 42.06
N LEU A 315 -31.66 15.39 40.95
CA LEU A 315 -31.23 14.71 39.71
C LEU A 315 -29.78 14.19 39.81
N ARG A 316 -28.91 14.86 40.56
CA ARG A 316 -27.48 14.49 40.65
C ARG A 316 -27.24 13.20 41.42
N ASP A 317 -28.07 12.92 42.43
CA ASP A 317 -27.85 11.77 43.29
C ASP A 317 -28.29 10.46 42.60
N ILE A 318 -29.29 10.50 41.71
CA ILE A 318 -29.69 9.35 40.90
C ILE A 318 -28.69 9.11 39.75
N GLU A 319 -28.22 10.17 39.09
CA GLU A 319 -27.18 10.09 38.04
C GLU A 319 -25.83 9.56 38.57
N SER A 320 -25.56 9.67 39.88
CA SER A 320 -24.32 9.17 40.48
C SER A 320 -24.26 7.64 40.66
N SER A 321 -25.43 6.97 40.66
CA SER A 321 -25.55 5.55 41.00
C SER A 321 -25.70 4.61 39.78
N THR A 322 -26.02 5.16 38.61
CA THR A 322 -25.92 4.46 37.33
C THR A 322 -24.78 5.05 36.53
N LYS A 323 -23.54 4.68 36.91
CA LYS A 323 -22.50 4.53 35.90
C LYS A 323 -23.01 3.47 34.92
N VAL A 324 -23.80 3.88 33.94
CA VAL A 324 -23.82 3.20 32.65
C VAL A 324 -22.36 3.26 32.25
N GLU A 325 -21.66 2.14 32.40
CA GLU A 325 -20.38 1.96 31.74
C GLU A 325 -20.67 2.30 30.29
N ASN A 326 -20.26 3.50 29.86
CA ASN A 326 -20.23 3.82 28.45
C ASN A 326 -19.23 2.83 27.88
N SER A 327 -19.75 1.70 27.42
CA SER A 327 -19.01 0.65 26.74
C SER A 327 -18.63 1.22 25.39
N PHE A 328 -17.57 2.00 25.38
CA PHE A 328 -16.98 2.49 24.15
C PHE A 328 -16.42 1.28 23.43
N THR A 329 -16.96 1.01 22.24
CA THR A 329 -16.40 0.02 21.34
C THR A 329 -15.81 0.73 20.15
N TRP A 330 -14.62 0.31 19.75
CA TRP A 330 -13.99 0.78 18.54
C TRP A 330 -14.66 0.11 17.34
N GLU A 331 -15.03 0.90 16.35
CA GLU A 331 -15.57 0.39 15.09
C GLU A 331 -14.53 0.64 13.98
N PRO A 332 -14.13 -0.40 13.24
CA PRO A 332 -13.29 -0.24 12.07
C PRO A 332 -14.14 0.33 10.92
N ILE A 333 -13.88 1.56 10.52
CA ILE A 333 -14.54 2.21 9.38
C ILE A 333 -13.67 1.98 8.15
N LEU A 334 -14.17 1.22 7.18
CA LEU A 334 -13.47 0.99 5.91
C LEU A 334 -13.29 2.33 5.17
N GLN A 335 -12.05 2.64 4.79
CA GLN A 335 -11.76 3.80 3.95
C GLN A 335 -12.32 3.60 2.55
N PRO A 336 -13.11 4.55 2.00
CA PRO A 336 -13.68 4.41 0.67
C PRO A 336 -12.64 4.56 -0.45
N LYS A 337 -11.46 5.14 -0.16
CA LYS A 337 -10.41 5.37 -1.15
C LYS A 337 -9.26 4.39 -0.93
N MET A 338 -9.30 3.25 -1.61
CA MET A 338 -8.17 2.30 -1.61
C MET A 338 -7.22 2.66 -2.74
N ARG A 339 -5.96 2.99 -2.40
CA ARG A 339 -4.89 3.21 -3.39
C ARG A 339 -4.26 1.86 -3.71
N GLY A 340 -4.94 1.09 -4.55
CA GLY A 340 -4.48 -0.22 -4.99
C GLY A 340 -4.65 -0.38 -6.49
N HIS A 341 -3.93 -1.33 -7.07
CA HIS A 341 -4.19 -1.83 -8.42
C HIS A 341 -4.76 -3.23 -8.27
N THR A 342 -5.82 -3.55 -9.00
CA THR A 342 -6.24 -4.95 -9.15
C THR A 342 -5.36 -5.55 -10.24
N GLY A 343 -4.39 -6.37 -9.85
CA GLY A 343 -3.47 -7.03 -10.75
C GLY A 343 -3.00 -8.36 -10.19
N TYR A 344 -2.67 -9.28 -11.10
CA TYR A 344 -2.15 -10.58 -10.76
C TYR A 344 -0.63 -10.55 -10.76
N ILE A 345 -0.04 -11.12 -9.71
CA ILE A 345 1.40 -11.29 -9.57
C ILE A 345 1.70 -12.77 -9.77
N THR A 346 2.49 -13.10 -10.79
CA THR A 346 2.89 -14.48 -11.08
C THR A 346 4.37 -14.67 -10.80
N PHE A 347 4.69 -15.60 -9.93
CA PHE A 347 6.05 -16.00 -9.60
C PHE A 347 6.42 -17.31 -10.31
N ALA A 348 7.69 -17.44 -10.65
CA ALA A 348 8.26 -18.67 -11.17
C ALA A 348 9.74 -18.80 -10.79
N THR A 349 10.25 -20.02 -10.84
CA THR A 349 11.60 -20.37 -10.40
C THR A 349 12.38 -21.01 -11.55
N TRP A 350 13.59 -20.53 -11.79
CA TRP A 350 14.56 -21.13 -12.70
C TRP A 350 15.52 -22.03 -11.93
N ILE A 351 15.61 -23.29 -12.34
CA ILE A 351 16.52 -24.27 -11.73
C ILE A 351 17.58 -24.64 -12.79
N PRO A 352 18.86 -24.27 -12.59
CA PRO A 352 19.90 -24.48 -13.61
C PRO A 352 20.15 -25.94 -14.01
N SER A 353 19.81 -26.91 -13.14
CA SER A 353 20.11 -28.34 -13.32
C SER A 353 19.02 -29.14 -14.05
N THR A 354 17.89 -28.55 -14.44
CA THR A 354 16.79 -29.27 -15.12
C THR A 354 16.79 -29.11 -16.63
N GLN A 355 17.84 -28.58 -17.25
CA GLN A 355 17.96 -28.68 -18.69
C GLN A 355 18.31 -30.13 -19.06
N PRO A 356 17.48 -30.82 -19.87
CA PRO A 356 17.88 -32.10 -20.39
C PRO A 356 19.09 -31.86 -21.29
N ASN A 357 20.23 -32.44 -20.91
CA ASN A 357 21.16 -32.87 -21.94
C ASN A 357 20.33 -33.71 -22.92
N VAL A 358 20.21 -33.24 -24.16
CA VAL A 358 19.72 -34.07 -25.25
C VAL A 358 20.78 -35.15 -25.50
N SER A 359 20.79 -36.14 -24.63
CA SER A 359 21.29 -37.48 -24.90
C SER A 359 20.11 -38.39 -24.65
N SER A 360 19.42 -38.72 -25.74
CA SER A 360 18.35 -39.71 -25.79
C SER A 360 18.77 -41.01 -25.11
N THR A 361 18.30 -41.27 -23.89
CA THR A 361 17.92 -42.61 -23.41
C THR A 361 17.30 -42.52 -22.01
N GLU A 362 16.07 -43.03 -21.91
CA GLU A 362 15.41 -43.56 -20.70
C GLU A 362 15.03 -42.60 -19.56
N CYS A 363 13.77 -42.15 -19.59
CA CYS A 363 12.96 -42.00 -18.38
C CYS A 363 11.52 -42.43 -18.67
N THR A 364 11.26 -43.72 -18.53
CA THR A 364 9.91 -44.24 -18.23
C THR A 364 9.71 -44.25 -16.72
N GLU A 365 8.47 -44.02 -16.31
CA GLU A 365 7.90 -44.21 -14.96
C GLU A 365 8.02 -43.02 -13.99
N PHE A 366 6.91 -42.28 -13.83
CA PHE A 366 5.99 -42.41 -12.69
C PHE A 366 4.95 -41.27 -12.76
N MET A 367 3.75 -41.56 -13.28
CA MET A 367 2.55 -40.80 -12.94
C MET A 367 1.60 -41.76 -12.22
N PRO A 368 1.19 -41.49 -10.97
CA PRO A 368 0.10 -42.25 -10.37
C PRO A 368 -1.21 -41.81 -11.02
N SER A 369 -1.98 -42.79 -11.46
CA SER A 369 -3.32 -42.65 -12.01
C SER A 369 -4.25 -41.94 -11.01
N MET A 370 -4.87 -40.84 -11.46
CA MET A 370 -6.09 -40.35 -10.85
C MET A 370 -7.25 -41.18 -11.40
N ASP A 371 -7.75 -42.11 -10.60
CA ASP A 371 -9.04 -42.74 -10.84
C ASP A 371 -10.18 -41.77 -10.50
N ILE A 372 -11.21 -41.83 -11.34
CA ILE A 372 -12.42 -40.99 -11.44
C ILE A 372 -13.37 -41.23 -10.25
#